data_AF-A0A2N1MDI9-F1
#
_entry.id   AF-A0A2N1MDI9-F1
#
_cell.length_a   1.000
_cell.length_b   1.000
_cell.length_c   1.000
_cell.angle_alpha   90.00
_cell.angle_beta   90.00
_cell.angle_gamma   90.00
#
_symmetry.space_group_name_H-M   'P 1'
#
loop_
_entity.id
_entity.type
_entity.pdbx_description
1 polymer ?
#
loop_
_entity_poly.entity_id
_entity_poly.type
_entity_poly.pdbx_seq_one_letter_code
_entity_poly.pdbx_strand_id
1 'polypeptide(L)' 'PSESEYYYLRILLAHVGGASNFDDLKTVESHICGSFKEAYIRLGLLQDNTEWDVCLRKA' A
#
# COMPACT_ATOMS: atom_id res chain seq x y z
N PRO A 1 -0.65 15.08 0.71
CA PRO A 1 -1.11 13.68 0.80
C PRO A 1 -2.62 13.60 0.60
N SER A 2 -3.05 13.02 -0.53
CA SER A 2 -4.47 12.78 -0.81
C SER A 2 -5.02 11.74 0.18
N GLU A 3 -6.32 11.77 0.48
CA GLU A 3 -6.96 10.79 1.38
C GLU A 3 -6.67 9.33 1.00
N SER A 4 -6.52 9.10 -0.31
CA SER A 4 -6.14 7.82 -0.88
C SER A 4 -4.77 7.32 -0.39
N GLU A 5 -3.76 8.19 -0.22
CA GLU A 5 -2.45 7.77 0.29
C GLU A 5 -2.50 7.34 1.75
N TYR A 6 -3.28 8.02 2.59
CA TYR A 6 -3.45 7.65 3.99
C TYR A 6 -4.15 6.30 4.16
N TYR A 7 -5.06 5.96 3.25
CA TYR A 7 -5.72 4.66 3.21
C TYR A 7 -4.69 3.53 2.99
N TYR A 8 -3.87 3.63 1.94
CA TYR A 8 -2.83 2.64 1.66
C TYR A 8 -1.81 2.55 2.81
N LEU A 9 -1.41 3.70 3.38
CA LEU A 9 -0.51 3.75 4.51
C LEU A 9 -1.05 2.98 5.73
N ARG A 10 -2.33 3.18 6.08
CA ARG A 10 -2.97 2.47 7.20
C ARG A 10 -2.98 0.96 7.00
N ILE A 11 -3.26 0.50 5.78
CA ILE A 11 -3.28 -0.94 5.49
C ILE A 11 -1.87 -1.52 5.52
N LEU A 12 -0.89 -0.83 4.92
CA LEU A 12 0.51 -1.23 4.98
C LEU A 12 1.01 -1.33 6.42
N LEU A 13 0.67 -0.36 7.28
CA LEU A 13 1.00 -0.40 8.70
C LEU A 13 0.34 -1.58 9.44
N ALA A 14 -0.87 -1.96 9.04
CA ALA A 14 -1.55 -3.11 9.63
C ALA A 14 -0.94 -4.45 9.20
N HIS A 15 -0.31 -4.52 8.02
CA HIS A 15 0.27 -5.74 7.47
C HIS A 15 1.76 -5.88 7.75
N VAL A 16 2.51 -4.79 7.61
CA VAL A 16 3.95 -4.71 7.84
C VAL A 16 4.20 -4.35 9.31
N GLY A 17 3.98 -5.33 10.18
CA GLY A 17 4.32 -5.22 11.60
C GLY A 17 5.82 -5.11 11.79
N GLY A 18 6.31 -3.98 12.29
CA GLY A 18 7.74 -3.77 12.59
C GLY A 18 8.50 -2.89 11.59
N ALA A 19 7.82 -2.28 10.62
CA ALA A 19 8.43 -1.25 9.79
C ALA A 19 8.94 -0.09 10.66
N SER A 20 10.24 0.22 10.56
CA SER A 20 10.85 1.27 11.36
C SER A 20 10.83 2.62 10.66
N ASN A 21 10.63 2.61 9.34
CA ASN A 21 10.59 3.80 8.51
C ASN A 21 9.59 3.65 7.34
N PHE A 22 9.24 4.75 6.69
CA PHE A 22 8.31 4.74 5.54
C PHE A 22 8.86 3.97 4.33
N ASP A 23 10.18 3.84 4.21
CA ASP A 23 10.81 3.08 3.15
C ASP A 23 10.64 1.58 3.38
N ASP A 24 10.72 1.11 4.64
CA ASP A 24 10.36 -0.26 5.03
C ASP A 24 8.89 -0.56 4.70
N LEU A 25 7.99 0.41 4.92
CA LEU A 25 6.57 0.28 4.54
C LEU A 25 6.37 0.20 3.02
N LYS A 26 7.27 0.83 2.25
CA LYS A 26 7.28 0.78 0.78
C LYS A 26 8.11 -0.40 0.25
N THR A 27 8.82 -1.11 1.11
CA THR A 27 9.71 -2.21 0.75
C THR A 27 8.94 -3.50 0.82
N VAL A 28 8.74 -4.11 -0.33
CA VAL A 28 7.99 -5.34 -0.49
C VAL A 28 8.86 -6.33 -1.23
N GLU A 29 9.09 -7.50 -0.63
CA GLU A 29 9.95 -8.55 -1.22
C GLU A 29 11.32 -8.00 -1.69
N SER A 30 11.95 -7.16 -0.86
CA SER A 30 13.22 -6.47 -1.16
C SER A 30 13.17 -5.43 -2.29
N HIS A 31 11.99 -5.00 -2.73
CA HIS A 31 11.80 -3.89 -3.66
C HIS A 31 11.17 -2.66 -3.00
N ILE A 32 11.88 -1.54 -3.03
CA ILE A 32 11.36 -0.23 -2.60
C ILE A 32 10.42 0.31 -3.69
N CYS A 33 9.16 0.54 -3.33
CA CYS A 33 8.16 1.10 -4.24
C CYS A 33 8.13 2.64 -4.20
N GLY A 34 7.74 3.27 -5.31
CA GLY A 34 7.69 4.74 -5.41
C GLY A 34 6.50 5.35 -4.66
N SER A 35 5.47 4.54 -4.38
CA SER A 35 4.26 4.98 -3.66
C SER A 35 3.73 3.89 -2.73
N PHE A 36 2.95 4.29 -1.72
CA PHE A 36 2.25 3.34 -0.83
C PHE A 36 1.28 2.44 -1.61
N LYS A 37 0.65 2.97 -2.66
CA LYS A 37 -0.23 2.19 -3.53
C LYS A 37 0.54 1.07 -4.23
N GLU A 38 1.72 1.38 -4.77
CA GLU A 38 2.54 0.39 -5.47
C GLU A 38 3.08 -0.67 -4.53
N ALA A 39 3.52 -0.29 -3.32
CA ALA A 39 3.87 -1.23 -2.27
C ALA A 39 2.70 -2.15 -1.93
N TYR A 40 1.51 -1.58 -1.74
CA TYR A 40 0.30 -2.33 -1.46
C TYR A 40 -0.07 -3.35 -2.54
N ILE A 41 0.02 -2.96 -3.81
CA ILE A 41 -0.20 -3.87 -4.95
C ILE A 41 0.84 -4.99 -4.95
N ARG A 42 2.11 -4.65 -4.71
CA ARG A 42 3.23 -5.61 -4.75
C ARG A 42 3.20 -6.58 -3.57
N LEU A 43 2.62 -6.19 -2.43
CA LEU A 43 2.57 -7.02 -1.21
C LEU A 43 1.72 -8.28 -1.39
N GLY A 44 1.08 -8.46 -2.55
CA GLY A 44 0.35 -9.67 -2.89
C GLY A 44 -0.84 -9.92 -1.97
N LEU A 45 -1.19 -8.92 -1.15
CA LEU A 45 -2.33 -8.91 -0.23
C LEU A 45 -3.64 -9.19 -0.96
N LEU A 46 -3.65 -9.05 -2.28
CA LEU A 46 -4.80 -9.21 -3.13
C LEU A 46 -4.44 -9.97 -4.39
N GLN A 47 -4.90 -11.22 -4.45
CA GLN A 47 -4.93 -11.97 -5.69
C GLN A 47 -5.87 -11.35 -6.75
N ASP A 48 -6.75 -10.40 -6.40
CA ASP A 48 -7.84 -9.96 -7.30
C ASP A 48 -8.32 -8.49 -7.16
N ASN A 49 -7.46 -7.53 -6.78
CA ASN A 49 -7.93 -6.16 -6.49
C ASN A 49 -8.12 -5.22 -7.68
N THR A 50 -9.09 -5.55 -8.54
CA THR A 50 -9.69 -4.55 -9.43
C THR A 50 -10.81 -3.76 -8.73
N GLU A 51 -11.38 -4.26 -7.63
CA GLU A 51 -12.59 -3.67 -7.03
C GLU A 51 -12.34 -2.44 -6.14
N TRP A 52 -11.23 -2.40 -5.38
CA TRP A 52 -11.01 -1.31 -4.42
C TRP A 52 -10.45 -0.03 -5.06
N ASP A 53 -9.64 -0.18 -6.12
CA ASP A 53 -9.11 0.97 -6.87
C ASP A 53 -10.26 1.76 -7.54
N VAL A 54 -11.30 1.06 -8.00
CA VAL A 54 -12.49 1.66 -8.59
C VAL A 54 -13.31 2.43 -7.55
N CYS A 55 -13.40 1.92 -6.31
CA CYS A 55 -14.11 2.61 -5.22
C CYS A 55 -13.38 3.88 -4.77
N LEU A 56 -12.05 3.85 -4.66
CA LEU A 56 -11.24 5.02 -4.27
C LEU A 56 -11.06 6.04 -5.40
N ARG A 57 -11.10 5.62 -6.67
CA ARG A 57 -10.97 6.51 -7.84
C ARG A 57 -12.27 7.22 -8.21
N LYS A 58 -13.40 6.83 -7.63
CA LYS A 58 -14.73 7.43 -7.88
C LYS A 58 -15.18 8.46 -6.84
N ALA A 59 -14.33 8.84 -5.87
CA ALA A 59 -14.63 9.90 -4.91
C ALA A 59 -14.25 11.29 -5.46
#